data_AF-A0A958TAD1-F1
#
_entry.id   AF-A0A958TAD1-F1
#
_cell.length_a   1.000
_cell.length_b   1.000
_cell.length_c   1.000
_cell.angle_alpha   90.00
_cell.angle_beta   90.00
_cell.angle_gamma   90.00
#
_symmetry.space_group_name_H-M   'P 1'
#
loop_
_entity.id
_entity.type
_entity.pdbx_description
1 polymer ?
#
loop_
_entity_poly.entity_id
_entity_poly.type
_entity_poly.pdbx_seq_one_letter_code
_entity_poly.pdbx_strand_id
1 'polypeptide(L)'
;MTILNEIIEQSTSIKEVETIDSATLKKEYINKHIPVLIKGFAKSWTAYKEWDFDFLLNLEEDKDVFLLSDNFIQDENRFKKSTFKDFISKLKASETENTDFKEYLTTLDIFNFYPHLKKDIDFSVFNENTTSNEITAWIGPKGTVSGFH
;
A
#
# COMPACT_ATOMS: atom_id res chain seq x y z
N MET A 1 -3.33 25.49 -13.19
CA MET A 1 -1.99 25.54 -12.57
C MET A 1 -1.84 24.30 -11.72
N THR A 2 -0.81 23.51 -11.95
CA THR A 2 -0.53 22.30 -11.17
C THR A 2 0.12 22.74 -9.87
N ILE A 3 -0.63 22.75 -8.76
CA ILE A 3 -0.11 23.08 -7.42
C ILE A 3 1.03 22.15 -6.96
N LEU A 4 1.31 21.09 -7.72
CA LEU A 4 2.37 20.13 -7.47
C LEU A 4 3.74 20.78 -7.28
N ASN A 5 4.12 21.74 -8.14
CA ASN A 5 5.42 22.41 -8.02
C ASN A 5 5.50 23.23 -6.74
N GLU A 6 4.43 23.96 -6.39
CA GLU A 6 4.35 24.74 -5.16
C GLU A 6 4.40 23.86 -3.90
N ILE A 7 3.77 22.68 -3.94
CA ILE A 7 3.84 21.69 -2.86
C ILE A 7 5.27 21.16 -2.72
N ILE A 8 5.92 20.80 -3.82
CA ILE A 8 7.30 20.28 -3.80
C ILE A 8 8.27 21.33 -3.26
N GLU A 9 8.14 22.59 -3.67
CA GLU A 9 8.98 23.69 -3.18
C GLU A 9 8.83 23.93 -1.67
N GLN A 10 7.63 23.71 -1.11
CA GLN A 10 7.34 23.86 0.31
C GLN A 10 7.58 22.58 1.13
N SER A 11 7.82 21.45 0.47
CA SER A 11 8.03 20.17 1.13
C SER A 11 9.39 20.11 1.80
N THR A 12 9.45 19.51 2.97
CA THR A 12 10.70 19.20 3.67
C THR A 12 10.98 17.71 3.62
N SER A 13 12.25 17.33 3.49
CA SER A 13 12.63 15.93 3.49
C SER A 13 12.29 15.27 4.82
N ILE A 14 11.71 14.07 4.75
CA ILE A 14 11.45 13.24 5.93
C ILE A 14 12.78 12.66 6.43
N LYS A 15 12.96 12.61 7.76
CA LYS A 15 14.14 11.97 8.35
C LYS A 15 14.14 10.47 8.04
N GLU A 16 15.29 9.98 7.60
CA GLU A 16 15.47 8.57 7.26
C GLU A 16 16.31 7.84 8.32
N VAL A 17 15.95 6.60 8.61
CA VAL A 17 16.73 5.68 9.44
C VAL A 17 16.75 4.29 8.80
N GLU A 18 17.82 3.52 8.99
CA GLU A 18 17.87 2.16 8.48
C GLU A 18 17.02 1.22 9.36
N THR A 19 17.21 1.29 10.67
CA THR A 19 16.49 0.47 11.66
C THR A 19 16.03 1.34 12.82
N ILE A 20 15.02 0.86 13.56
CA ILE A 20 14.50 1.50 14.77
C ILE A 20 13.85 0.45 15.67
N ASP A 21 14.03 0.58 16.98
CA ASP A 21 13.29 -0.22 17.96
C ASP A 21 11.97 0.46 18.38
N SER A 22 11.05 -0.32 18.96
CA SER A 22 9.72 0.13 19.38
C SER A 22 9.76 1.33 20.35
N ALA A 23 10.69 1.32 21.32
CA ALA A 23 10.78 2.36 22.34
C ALA A 23 11.28 3.70 21.74
N THR A 24 12.30 3.63 20.89
CA THR A 24 12.82 4.77 20.14
C THR A 24 11.77 5.33 19.16
N LEU A 25 11.07 4.45 18.44
CA LEU A 25 9.97 4.84 17.55
C LEU A 25 8.89 5.62 18.32
N LYS A 26 8.47 5.11 19.48
CA LYS A 26 7.47 5.76 20.33
C LYS A 26 7.93 7.14 20.80
N LYS A 27 9.11 7.20 21.41
CA LYS A 27 9.61 8.39 22.10
C LYS A 27 9.99 9.51 21.14
N GLU A 28 10.68 9.18 20.06
CA GLU A 28 11.29 10.17 19.17
C GLU A 28 10.38 10.59 18.00
N TYR A 29 9.36 9.79 17.65
CA TYR A 29 8.53 10.04 16.48
C TYR A 29 7.04 10.04 16.79
N ILE A 30 6.49 8.95 17.35
CA ILE A 30 5.03 8.84 17.61
C ILE A 30 4.56 9.91 18.59
N ASN A 31 5.16 9.97 19.79
CA ASN A 31 4.75 10.95 20.83
C ASN A 31 4.98 12.41 20.40
N LYS A 32 5.87 12.64 19.43
CA LYS A 32 6.22 13.98 18.94
C LYS A 32 5.46 14.36 17.67
N HIS A 33 4.69 13.45 17.09
CA HIS A 33 3.99 13.64 15.81
C HIS A 33 4.95 14.02 14.65
N ILE A 34 6.12 13.36 14.60
CA ILE A 34 7.14 13.62 13.57
C ILE A 34 7.21 12.43 12.61
N PRO A 35 7.09 12.65 11.28
CA PRO A 35 7.22 11.58 10.30
C PRO A 35 8.66 11.05 10.23
N VAL A 36 8.80 9.76 9.95
CA VAL A 36 10.09 9.08 9.76
C VAL A 36 9.97 8.01 8.69
N LEU A 37 10.99 7.88 7.83
CA LEU A 37 11.13 6.80 6.87
C LEU A 37 12.09 5.74 7.40
N ILE A 38 11.63 4.51 7.57
CA ILE A 38 12.43 3.38 8.05
C ILE A 38 12.76 2.48 6.85
N LYS A 39 14.00 2.53 6.35
CA LYS A 39 14.40 1.89 5.08
C LYS A 39 14.64 0.39 5.16
N GLY A 40 15.09 -0.10 6.31
CA GLY A 40 15.49 -1.51 6.48
C GLY A 40 14.36 -2.44 6.94
N PHE A 41 13.25 -1.89 7.43
CA PHE A 41 12.26 -2.66 8.20
C PHE A 41 11.63 -3.81 7.40
N ALA A 42 11.14 -3.52 6.20
CA ALA A 42 10.47 -4.52 5.37
C ALA A 42 11.43 -5.44 4.58
N LYS A 43 12.75 -5.16 4.56
CA LYS A 43 13.70 -5.94 3.73
C LYS A 43 13.79 -7.42 4.13
N SER A 44 13.49 -7.74 5.38
CA SER A 44 13.50 -9.11 5.88
C SER A 44 12.22 -9.87 5.53
N TRP A 45 11.12 -9.18 5.24
CA TRP A 45 9.80 -9.75 4.99
C TRP A 45 9.82 -10.69 3.78
N THR A 46 9.07 -11.79 3.87
CA THR A 46 8.81 -12.65 2.70
C THR A 46 8.08 -11.87 1.62
N ALA A 47 7.14 -11.01 2.01
CA ALA A 47 6.40 -10.17 1.09
C ALA A 47 7.31 -9.27 0.22
N TYR A 48 8.38 -8.72 0.80
CA TYR A 48 9.35 -7.90 0.06
C TYR A 48 10.13 -8.70 -0.99
N LYS A 49 10.33 -9.99 -0.76
CA LYS A 49 11.18 -10.85 -1.57
C LYS A 49 10.40 -11.63 -2.63
N GLU A 50 9.14 -11.97 -2.32
CA GLU A 50 8.38 -12.95 -3.09
C GLU A 50 7.09 -12.41 -3.69
N TRP A 51 6.52 -11.32 -3.17
CA TRP A 51 5.27 -10.81 -3.74
C TRP A 51 5.53 -10.06 -5.04
N ASP A 52 5.25 -10.75 -6.14
CA ASP A 52 5.10 -10.18 -7.47
C ASP A 52 3.72 -10.56 -8.06
N PHE A 53 3.43 -10.16 -9.30
CA PHE A 53 2.15 -10.51 -9.91
C PHE A 53 1.97 -12.01 -10.11
N ASP A 54 3.04 -12.78 -10.33
CA ASP A 54 2.94 -14.23 -10.50
C ASP A 54 2.61 -14.92 -9.17
N PHE A 55 3.22 -14.49 -8.08
CA PHE A 55 2.86 -14.90 -6.72
C PHE A 55 1.38 -14.62 -6.45
N LEU A 56 0.92 -13.39 -6.69
CA LEU A 56 -0.47 -12.99 -6.41
C LEU A 56 -1.49 -13.76 -7.27
N LEU A 57 -1.18 -14.11 -8.51
CA LEU A 57 -2.04 -14.91 -9.38
C LEU A 57 -2.15 -16.38 -8.93
N ASN A 58 -1.12 -16.89 -8.25
CA ASN A 58 -1.05 -18.26 -7.76
C ASN A 58 -1.74 -18.49 -6.41
N LEU A 59 -2.28 -17.45 -5.76
CA LEU A 59 -3.09 -17.61 -4.55
C LEU A 59 -4.29 -18.53 -4.82
N GLU A 60 -4.59 -19.47 -3.93
CA GLU A 60 -5.54 -20.57 -4.22
C GLU A 60 -6.97 -20.09 -4.54
N GLU A 61 -7.41 -18.98 -3.94
CA GLU A 61 -8.76 -18.46 -4.07
C GLU A 61 -8.81 -17.19 -4.92
N ASP A 62 -9.83 -17.08 -5.78
CA ASP A 62 -10.13 -15.84 -6.50
C ASP A 62 -11.27 -15.11 -5.78
N LYS A 63 -10.97 -13.92 -5.25
CA LYS A 63 -11.87 -13.16 -4.38
C LYS A 63 -12.54 -12.04 -5.15
N ASP A 64 -13.81 -11.79 -4.89
CA ASP A 64 -14.48 -10.59 -5.38
C ASP A 64 -13.84 -9.35 -4.73
N VAL A 65 -13.54 -8.35 -5.56
CA VAL A 65 -12.94 -7.08 -5.16
C VAL A 65 -13.70 -5.91 -5.77
N PHE A 66 -13.55 -4.75 -5.13
CA PHE A 66 -13.99 -3.47 -5.67
C PHE A 66 -12.77 -2.63 -6.02
N LEU A 67 -12.72 -2.19 -7.27
CA LEU A 67 -11.65 -1.36 -7.81
C LEU A 67 -12.10 0.10 -7.84
N LEU A 68 -11.16 0.99 -7.62
CA LEU A 68 -11.31 2.42 -7.88
C LEU A 68 -10.52 2.84 -9.11
N SER A 69 -10.87 3.99 -9.67
CA SER A 69 -10.08 4.69 -10.69
C SER A 69 -10.12 6.19 -10.38
N ASP A 70 -9.06 6.89 -10.77
CA ASP A 70 -8.89 8.33 -10.58
C ASP A 70 -8.98 8.80 -9.11
N ASN A 71 -9.05 10.12 -8.90
CA ASN A 71 -9.09 10.73 -7.58
C ASN A 71 -10.41 10.44 -6.84
N PHE A 72 -10.29 9.98 -5.59
CA PHE A 72 -11.36 9.52 -4.69
C PHE A 72 -12.52 10.52 -4.43
N ILE A 73 -12.44 11.80 -4.81
CA ILE A 73 -13.32 12.86 -4.26
C ILE A 73 -14.65 13.16 -5.05
N GLN A 74 -14.92 12.63 -6.25
CA GLN A 74 -15.93 13.22 -7.17
C GLN A 74 -17.25 12.48 -7.59
N ASP A 75 -17.64 11.29 -7.11
CA ASP A 75 -18.86 10.55 -7.57
C ASP A 75 -19.29 9.34 -6.66
N GLU A 76 -20.53 8.86 -6.72
CA GLU A 76 -21.08 7.75 -5.90
C GLU A 76 -21.06 6.38 -6.60
N ASN A 77 -20.93 6.31 -7.94
CA ASN A 77 -20.99 5.06 -8.73
C ASN A 77 -19.61 4.47 -9.13
N ARG A 78 -18.56 4.67 -8.31
CA ARG A 78 -17.15 4.51 -8.74
C ARG A 78 -16.49 3.16 -8.49
N PHE A 79 -17.12 2.29 -7.71
CA PHE A 79 -16.57 0.97 -7.45
C PHE A 79 -16.88 0.02 -8.60
N LYS A 80 -15.83 -0.43 -9.30
CA LYS A 80 -15.95 -1.47 -10.32
C LYS A 80 -15.74 -2.82 -9.67
N LYS A 81 -16.74 -3.71 -9.79
CA LYS A 81 -16.59 -5.11 -9.38
C LYS A 81 -15.62 -5.84 -10.31
N SER A 82 -14.74 -6.62 -9.73
CA SER A 82 -13.81 -7.52 -10.42
C SER A 82 -13.54 -8.72 -9.54
N THR A 83 -12.79 -9.70 -10.04
CA THR A 83 -12.09 -10.66 -9.19
C THR A 83 -10.64 -10.23 -8.98
N PHE A 84 -10.03 -10.67 -7.88
CA PHE A 84 -8.66 -10.36 -7.53
C PHE A 84 -7.69 -10.82 -8.63
N LYS A 85 -7.83 -12.05 -9.11
CA LYS A 85 -6.96 -12.59 -10.17
C LYS A 85 -7.18 -11.90 -11.51
N ASP A 86 -8.41 -11.55 -11.88
CA ASP A 86 -8.68 -10.77 -13.09
C ASP A 86 -8.04 -9.38 -13.03
N PHE A 87 -8.13 -8.71 -11.87
CA PHE A 87 -7.45 -7.44 -11.62
C PHE A 87 -5.93 -7.55 -11.76
N ILE A 88 -5.30 -8.51 -11.05
CA ILE A 88 -3.84 -8.70 -11.12
C ILE A 88 -3.39 -9.07 -12.54
N SER A 89 -4.16 -9.87 -13.27
CA SER A 89 -3.86 -10.24 -14.66
C SER A 89 -3.86 -9.01 -15.58
N LYS A 90 -4.87 -8.14 -15.46
CA LYS A 90 -4.96 -6.88 -16.21
C LYS A 90 -3.85 -5.91 -15.84
N LEU A 91 -3.52 -5.82 -14.55
CA LEU A 91 -2.42 -4.99 -14.06
C LEU A 91 -1.07 -5.46 -14.66
N LYS A 92 -0.79 -6.77 -14.59
CA LYS A 92 0.42 -7.36 -15.18
C LYS A 92 0.52 -7.12 -16.70
N ALA A 93 -0.59 -7.29 -17.42
CA ALA A 93 -0.65 -7.01 -18.85
C ALA A 93 -0.37 -5.52 -19.13
N SER A 94 -0.95 -4.61 -18.33
CA SER A 94 -0.76 -3.17 -18.51
C SER A 94 0.68 -2.70 -18.33
N GLU A 95 1.44 -3.32 -17.41
CA GLU A 95 2.87 -3.01 -17.25
C GLU A 95 3.72 -3.51 -18.42
N THR A 96 3.34 -4.66 -19.01
CA THR A 96 4.06 -5.26 -20.13
C THR A 96 3.75 -4.54 -21.46
N GLU A 97 2.49 -4.18 -21.67
CA GLU A 97 1.99 -3.55 -22.88
C GLU A 97 2.05 -2.02 -22.84
N ASN A 98 2.41 -1.44 -21.69
CA ASN A 98 2.49 0.00 -21.43
C ASN A 98 1.16 0.73 -21.78
N THR A 99 0.04 0.14 -21.36
CA THR A 99 -1.32 0.69 -21.59
C THR A 99 -1.76 1.60 -20.44
N ASP A 100 -2.65 2.55 -20.73
CA ASP A 100 -3.25 3.44 -19.72
C ASP A 100 -4.30 2.70 -18.86
N PHE A 101 -3.82 1.89 -17.91
CA PHE A 101 -4.65 1.23 -16.89
C PHE A 101 -4.62 2.06 -15.61
N LYS A 102 -5.80 2.42 -15.07
CA LYS A 102 -5.94 3.33 -13.92
C LYS A 102 -6.65 2.71 -12.72
N GLU A 103 -7.12 1.47 -12.87
CA GLU A 103 -7.82 0.77 -11.81
C GLU A 103 -6.84 0.36 -10.71
N TYR A 104 -7.22 0.54 -9.44
CA TYR A 104 -6.41 0.13 -8.30
C TYR A 104 -7.26 -0.40 -7.14
N LEU A 105 -6.65 -1.27 -6.34
CA LEU A 105 -7.16 -1.73 -5.06
C LEU A 105 -6.74 -0.75 -3.96
N THR A 106 -7.73 -0.34 -3.17
CA THR A 106 -7.57 0.56 -2.04
C THR A 106 -8.01 -0.11 -0.75
N THR A 107 -7.32 0.17 0.36
CA THR A 107 -7.75 -0.23 1.71
C THR A 107 -8.11 -1.72 1.83
N LEU A 108 -7.50 -2.58 1.02
CA LEU A 108 -7.87 -3.99 0.95
C LEU A 108 -7.36 -4.70 2.20
N ASP A 109 -8.25 -5.31 2.99
CA ASP A 109 -7.85 -6.28 4.02
C ASP A 109 -7.45 -7.60 3.35
N ILE A 110 -6.24 -7.60 2.77
CA ILE A 110 -5.69 -8.74 2.04
C ILE A 110 -5.55 -9.97 2.93
N PHE A 111 -5.41 -9.78 4.25
CA PHE A 111 -5.24 -10.87 5.20
C PHE A 111 -6.57 -11.47 5.66
N ASN A 112 -7.68 -10.76 5.53
CA ASN A 112 -8.99 -11.39 5.61
C ASN A 112 -9.26 -12.29 4.40
N PHE A 113 -8.78 -11.87 3.22
CA PHE A 113 -8.94 -12.65 1.99
C PHE A 113 -7.99 -13.86 1.94
N TYR A 114 -6.75 -13.65 2.36
CA TYR A 114 -5.66 -14.63 2.33
C TYR A 114 -4.93 -14.65 3.69
N PRO A 115 -5.50 -15.29 4.73
CA PRO A 115 -4.94 -15.25 6.08
C PRO A 115 -3.51 -15.77 6.20
N HIS A 116 -3.11 -16.70 5.32
CA HIS A 116 -1.77 -17.25 5.29
C HIS A 116 -0.69 -16.20 4.97
N LEU A 117 -1.04 -15.11 4.29
CA LEU A 117 -0.12 -14.01 3.97
C LEU A 117 0.34 -13.22 5.20
N LYS A 118 -0.36 -13.34 6.35
CA LYS A 118 0.07 -12.68 7.60
C LYS A 118 1.46 -13.12 8.06
N LYS A 119 1.91 -14.31 7.67
CA LYS A 119 3.25 -14.83 8.02
C LYS A 119 4.37 -14.17 7.21
N ASP A 120 4.04 -13.46 6.14
CA ASP A 120 5.01 -12.90 5.19
C ASP A 120 5.48 -11.49 5.59
N ILE A 121 4.90 -10.93 6.65
CA ILE A 121 5.08 -9.57 7.14
C ILE A 121 5.37 -9.56 8.64
N ASP A 122 5.99 -8.49 9.14
CA ASP A 122 6.24 -8.31 10.57
C ASP A 122 6.05 -6.83 10.96
N PHE A 123 4.95 -6.54 11.67
CA PHE A 123 4.64 -5.21 12.20
C PHE A 123 4.98 -5.04 13.69
N SER A 124 5.79 -5.93 14.28
CA SER A 124 6.09 -5.97 15.72
C SER A 124 6.56 -4.64 16.31
N VAL A 125 7.31 -3.83 15.55
CA VAL A 125 7.79 -2.51 15.99
C VAL A 125 6.65 -1.53 16.36
N PHE A 126 5.45 -1.74 15.81
CA PHE A 126 4.28 -0.88 16.04
C PHE A 126 3.37 -1.42 17.16
N ASN A 127 3.36 -2.73 17.40
CA ASN A 127 2.35 -3.39 18.25
C ASN A 127 2.28 -2.89 19.70
N GLU A 128 3.39 -2.43 20.27
CA GLU A 128 3.43 -1.90 21.65
C GLU A 128 3.00 -0.43 21.75
N ASN A 129 2.72 0.19 20.60
CA ASN A 129 2.44 1.61 20.46
C ASN A 129 1.04 1.88 19.89
N THR A 130 0.24 0.84 19.66
CA THR A 130 -1.10 0.93 19.08
C THR A 130 -2.13 0.21 19.96
N THR A 131 -3.36 0.73 19.95
CA THR A 131 -4.51 0.08 20.63
C THR A 131 -5.15 -0.98 19.73
N SER A 132 -5.14 -0.74 18.42
CA SER A 132 -5.62 -1.63 17.37
C SER A 132 -4.70 -1.51 16.16
N ASN A 133 -4.59 -2.58 15.39
CA ASN A 133 -3.86 -2.60 14.13
C ASN A 133 -4.82 -2.94 13.00
N GLU A 134 -5.04 -1.98 12.10
CA GLU A 134 -5.74 -2.21 10.83
C GLU A 134 -4.69 -2.25 9.74
N ILE A 135 -4.48 -3.43 9.16
CA ILE A 135 -3.47 -3.62 8.12
C ILE A 135 -4.20 -3.77 6.79
N THR A 136 -3.93 -2.84 5.89
CA THR A 136 -4.55 -2.81 4.56
C THR A 136 -3.49 -2.75 3.47
N ALA A 137 -3.85 -3.25 2.29
CA ALA A 137 -3.02 -3.26 1.10
C ALA A 137 -3.54 -2.26 0.07
N TRP A 138 -2.59 -1.68 -0.66
CA TRP A 138 -2.82 -0.87 -1.85
C TRP A 138 -2.06 -1.52 -2.99
N ILE A 139 -2.75 -1.85 -4.08
CA ILE A 139 -2.16 -2.48 -5.26
C ILE A 139 -2.70 -1.74 -6.48
N GLY A 140 -1.82 -1.19 -7.30
CA GLY A 140 -2.24 -0.40 -8.45
C GLY A 140 -1.10 -0.11 -9.42
N PRO A 141 -1.44 0.41 -10.60
CA PRO A 141 -0.48 0.77 -11.62
C PRO A 141 0.37 1.96 -11.21
N LYS A 142 1.52 2.11 -11.87
CA LYS A 142 2.37 3.30 -11.77
C LYS A 142 1.55 4.57 -12.00
N GLY A 143 1.68 5.54 -11.10
CA GLY A 143 0.97 6.82 -11.22
C GLY A 143 -0.42 6.84 -10.59
N THR A 144 -0.81 5.78 -9.85
CA THR A 144 -2.01 5.81 -8.98
C THR A 144 -1.97 7.01 -8.03
N VAL A 145 -3.10 7.71 -7.88
CA VAL A 145 -3.26 8.87 -6.99
C VAL A 145 -4.47 8.66 -6.08
N SER A 146 -4.27 8.69 -4.76
CA SER A 146 -5.34 8.55 -3.76
C SER A 146 -6.02 9.87 -3.38
N GLY A 147 -5.44 11.01 -3.76
CA GLY A 147 -5.89 12.35 -3.35
C GLY A 147 -5.48 12.70 -1.92
N PHE A 148 -5.47 13.99 -1.60
CA PHE A 148 -5.12 14.47 -0.26
C PHE A 148 -6.25 14.19 0.73
N HIS A 149 -5.93 13.52 1.84
CA HIS A 149 -6.83 13.15 2.94
C HIS A 149 -6.05 13.02 4.24
#